data_AF-A0AAU2HGP8-F1
#
_entry.id   AF-A0AAU2HGP8-F1
#
_cell.length_a   1.000
_cell.length_b   1.000
_cell.length_c   1.000
_cell.angle_alpha   90.00
_cell.angle_beta   90.00
_cell.angle_gamma   90.00
#
_symmetry.space_group_name_H-M   'P 1'
#
loop_
_entity.id
_entity.type
_entity.pdbx_description
1 polymer ?
#
loop_
_entity_poly.entity_id
_entity_poly.type
_entity_poly.pdbx_seq_one_letter_code
_entity_poly.pdbx_strand_id
1 'polypeptide(L)'
;MTAAEHPVLPRQSSPPDDDRPPQDRRQVIRRRLITATIIVLLIGIPAGYLLISAGQSRRSGQNKEAEASAQGLQEGWPSRMQRRIYELPIPGNALDVQYYETNNWKASRLYVEFRTTSAGLDRFLSRLGSGRAALETGKVTIGDRDQKISGWSFGPGVEWAGTTHTNKDPRPTQDITVNMSDPMNPVVYVVSAATP
;
A
#
# COMPACT_ATOMS: atom_id res chain seq x y z
N MET A 1 -56.22 62.38 57.27
CA MET A 1 -55.43 62.89 56.13
C MET A 1 -54.19 63.57 56.68
N THR A 2 -52.91 63.24 56.43
CA THR A 2 -52.16 62.01 56.06
C THR A 2 -50.72 62.48 55.89
N ALA A 3 -49.73 61.81 56.51
CA ALA A 3 -48.35 61.61 56.04
C ALA A 3 -47.53 61.03 57.22
N ALA A 4 -47.63 59.73 57.49
CA ALA A 4 -46.71 58.69 56.99
C ALA A 4 -45.32 58.72 57.68
N GLU A 5 -45.23 58.09 58.84
CA GLU A 5 -43.98 57.54 59.39
C GLU A 5 -43.47 56.46 58.42
N HIS A 6 -42.28 56.69 57.85
CA HIS A 6 -41.56 55.69 57.07
C HIS A 6 -40.43 55.07 57.90
N PRO A 7 -40.16 53.77 57.75
CA PRO A 7 -39.35 52.97 58.65
C PRO A 7 -37.85 53.24 58.49
N VAL A 8 -37.11 53.13 59.60
CA VAL A 8 -35.64 53.10 59.60
C VAL A 8 -35.18 51.74 59.09
N LEU A 9 -34.70 51.67 57.85
CA LEU A 9 -33.98 50.52 57.32
C LEU A 9 -32.49 50.60 57.74
N PRO A 10 -31.85 49.47 58.09
CA PRO A 10 -30.41 49.47 58.39
C PRO A 10 -29.62 49.86 57.14
N ARG A 11 -28.65 50.77 57.35
CA ARG A 11 -27.71 51.24 56.34
C ARG A 11 -26.93 50.03 55.79
N GLN A 12 -27.11 49.69 54.51
CA GLN A 12 -26.21 48.76 53.81
C GLN A 12 -24.83 49.42 53.68
N SER A 13 -23.79 48.72 54.13
CA SER A 13 -22.39 49.10 53.93
C SER A 13 -22.07 49.15 52.43
N SER A 14 -21.34 50.17 52.00
CA SER A 14 -20.81 50.27 50.63
C SER A 14 -19.96 49.03 50.27
N PRO A 15 -19.93 48.60 49.00
CA PRO A 15 -19.03 47.53 48.56
C PRO A 15 -17.58 47.95 48.83
N PRO A 16 -16.66 47.02 49.13
CA PRO A 16 -15.25 47.36 49.21
C PRO A 16 -14.79 47.86 47.83
N ASP A 17 -14.15 49.03 47.81
CA ASP A 17 -13.43 49.51 46.63
C ASP A 17 -12.43 48.43 46.22
N ASP A 18 -12.66 47.83 45.05
CA ASP A 18 -11.72 46.92 44.41
C ASP A 18 -10.58 47.78 43.85
N ASP A 19 -9.69 48.21 44.75
CA ASP A 19 -8.44 48.93 44.47
C ASP A 19 -7.47 47.97 43.75
N ARG A 20 -7.82 47.59 42.51
CA ARG A 20 -6.90 46.95 41.59
C ARG A 20 -6.14 48.06 40.87
N PRO A 21 -4.80 48.15 41.04
CA PRO A 21 -4.03 49.16 40.35
C PRO A 21 -4.25 49.04 38.83
N PRO A 22 -4.30 50.15 38.08
CA PRO A 22 -4.56 50.13 36.65
C PRO A 22 -3.52 49.26 35.98
N GLN A 23 -3.99 48.14 35.43
CA GLN A 23 -3.15 47.12 34.83
C GLN A 23 -2.40 47.77 33.66
N ASP A 24 -1.08 47.89 33.82
CA ASP A 24 -0.21 48.61 32.90
C ASP A 24 -0.43 48.08 31.47
N ARG A 25 -0.81 48.94 30.52
CA ARG A 25 -1.20 48.51 29.16
C ARG A 25 -0.12 47.64 28.49
N ARG A 26 1.13 47.81 28.91
CA ARG A 26 2.28 47.00 28.47
C ARG A 26 2.20 45.54 28.94
N GLN A 27 1.68 45.26 30.14
CA GLN A 27 1.52 43.91 30.68
C GLN A 27 0.44 43.12 29.95
N VAL A 28 -0.69 43.75 29.58
CA VAL A 28 -1.76 43.06 28.81
C VAL A 28 -1.32 42.76 27.38
N ILE A 29 -0.53 43.65 26.75
CA ILE A 29 0.04 43.39 25.41
C ILE A 29 1.09 42.27 25.49
N ARG A 30 1.97 42.28 26.49
CA ARG A 30 2.94 41.18 26.71
C ARG A 30 2.25 39.84 26.95
N ARG A 31 1.21 39.79 27.80
CA ARG A 31 0.43 38.56 28.02
C ARG A 31 -0.21 38.07 26.73
N ARG A 32 -0.82 38.96 25.93
CA ARG A 32 -1.43 38.58 24.65
C ARG A 32 -0.41 38.04 23.65
N LEU A 33 0.78 38.66 23.55
CA LEU A 33 1.86 38.16 22.70
C LEU A 33 2.35 36.78 23.17
N ILE A 34 2.55 36.58 24.46
CA ILE A 34 2.96 35.28 25.03
C ILE A 34 1.91 34.21 24.75
N THR A 35 0.63 34.50 25.01
CA THR A 35 -0.47 33.56 24.74
C THR A 35 -0.57 33.23 23.24
N ALA A 36 -0.44 34.23 22.36
CA ALA A 36 -0.45 34.01 20.93
C ALA A 36 0.72 33.10 20.48
N THR A 37 1.93 33.33 21.00
CA THR A 37 3.09 32.47 20.73
C THR A 37 2.86 31.04 21.20
N ILE A 38 2.29 30.84 22.40
CA ILE A 38 1.97 29.51 22.93
C ILE A 38 0.95 28.79 22.04
N ILE A 39 -0.11 29.48 21.60
CA ILE A 39 -1.13 28.91 20.71
C ILE A 39 -0.51 28.49 19.38
N VAL A 40 0.31 29.35 18.77
CA VAL A 40 1.03 29.02 17.53
C VAL A 40 1.93 27.82 17.72
N LEU A 41 2.62 27.71 18.86
CA LEU A 41 3.49 26.57 19.17
C LEU A 41 2.69 25.27 19.36
N LEU A 42 1.61 25.32 20.13
CA LEU A 42 0.76 24.17 20.45
C LEU A 42 -0.03 23.63 19.25
N ILE A 43 -0.40 24.48 18.29
CA ILE A 43 -1.12 24.05 17.08
C ILE A 43 -0.14 23.79 15.93
N GLY A 44 0.87 24.65 15.77
CA GLY A 44 1.82 24.60 14.67
C GLY A 44 2.72 23.37 14.71
N ILE A 45 3.18 22.94 15.91
CA ILE A 45 4.02 21.74 16.03
C ILE A 45 3.23 20.47 15.67
N PRO A 46 2.04 20.18 16.25
CA PRO A 46 1.25 19.01 15.87
C PRO A 46 0.78 19.06 14.41
N ALA A 47 0.32 20.22 13.92
CA ALA A 47 -0.12 20.36 12.53
C ALA A 47 1.04 20.17 11.53
N GLY A 48 2.22 20.71 11.85
CA GLY A 48 3.45 20.51 11.08
C GLY A 48 3.88 19.04 11.07
N TYR A 49 3.80 18.37 12.22
CA TYR A 49 4.09 16.94 12.32
C TYR A 49 3.12 16.08 11.49
N LEU A 50 1.82 16.40 11.51
CA LEU A 50 0.80 15.72 10.70
C LEU A 50 1.05 15.89 9.19
N LEU A 51 1.50 17.08 8.76
CA LEU A 51 1.88 17.36 7.38
C LEU A 51 3.07 16.50 6.91
N ILE A 52 4.07 16.28 7.77
CA ILE A 52 5.24 15.43 7.47
C ILE A 52 4.86 13.94 7.48
N SER A 53 4.01 13.52 8.42
CA SER A 53 3.57 12.12 8.57
C SER A 53 2.72 11.64 7.38
N ALA A 54 1.84 12.49 6.86
CA ALA A 54 1.03 12.17 5.68
C ALA A 54 1.88 11.96 4.40
N GLY A 55 3.03 12.65 4.30
CA GLY A 55 3.98 12.50 3.19
C GLY A 55 4.79 11.19 3.26
N GLN A 56 5.07 10.68 4.46
CA GLN A 56 5.80 9.43 4.64
C GLN A 56 4.94 8.20 4.31
N SER A 57 3.63 8.25 4.59
CA SER A 57 2.70 7.13 4.33
C SER A 57 2.54 6.81 2.83
N ARG A 58 2.66 7.80 1.93
CA ARG A 58 2.50 7.58 0.48
C ARG A 58 3.79 7.16 -0.24
N ARG A 59 4.96 7.57 0.24
CA ARG A 59 6.26 7.22 -0.37
C ARG A 59 6.92 6.00 0.25
N SER A 60 6.54 5.61 1.48
CA SER A 60 7.04 4.41 2.15
C SER A 60 6.69 3.12 1.39
N GLY A 61 5.54 3.05 0.71
CA GLY A 61 5.18 1.88 -0.10
C GLY A 61 6.04 1.71 -1.37
N GLN A 62 6.28 2.80 -2.10
CA GLN A 62 7.09 2.78 -3.33
C GLN A 62 8.58 2.55 -3.04
N ASN A 63 9.11 3.14 -1.97
CA ASN A 63 10.50 2.92 -1.58
C ASN A 63 10.72 1.50 -1.04
N LYS A 64 9.74 0.90 -0.37
CA LYS A 64 9.81 -0.51 0.05
C LYS A 64 9.73 -1.48 -1.12
N GLU A 65 8.95 -1.21 -2.15
CA GLU A 65 8.98 -2.00 -3.40
C GLU A 65 10.31 -1.87 -4.14
N ALA A 66 10.90 -0.67 -4.15
CA ALA A 66 12.20 -0.41 -4.78
C ALA A 66 13.41 -0.95 -3.98
N GLU A 67 13.35 -0.95 -2.65
CA GLU A 67 14.40 -1.54 -1.80
C GLU A 67 14.25 -3.07 -1.67
N ALA A 68 13.02 -3.60 -1.71
CA ALA A 68 12.78 -5.05 -1.65
C ALA A 68 12.99 -5.76 -3.00
N SER A 69 12.94 -5.05 -4.13
CA SER A 69 13.33 -5.59 -5.46
C SER A 69 14.82 -5.89 -5.58
N ALA A 70 15.66 -5.42 -4.65
CA ALA A 70 17.07 -5.73 -4.61
C ALA A 70 17.39 -7.20 -4.25
N GLN A 71 16.40 -8.00 -3.81
CA GLN A 71 16.61 -9.39 -3.40
C GLN A 71 16.21 -10.45 -4.44
N GLY A 72 15.59 -10.06 -5.57
CA GLY A 72 15.23 -11.00 -6.64
C GLY A 72 14.24 -12.08 -6.22
N LEU A 73 14.02 -13.06 -7.10
CA LEU A 73 13.22 -14.24 -6.78
C LEU A 73 13.99 -15.14 -5.81
N GLN A 74 13.29 -15.64 -4.80
CA GLN A 74 13.83 -16.61 -3.84
C GLN A 74 13.56 -18.03 -4.33
N GLU A 75 14.57 -18.88 -4.24
CA GLU A 75 14.46 -20.30 -4.59
C GLU A 75 13.50 -21.03 -3.64
N GLY A 76 12.71 -21.93 -4.23
CA GLY A 76 11.78 -22.77 -3.52
C GLY A 76 10.33 -22.46 -3.83
N TRP A 77 9.44 -23.04 -3.03
CA TRP A 77 8.01 -23.01 -3.29
C TRP A 77 7.32 -21.88 -2.51
N PRO A 78 6.44 -21.09 -3.14
CA PRO A 78 5.51 -20.28 -2.40
C PRO A 78 4.65 -21.17 -1.50
N SER A 79 4.33 -20.67 -0.32
CA SER A 79 3.50 -21.38 0.65
C SER A 79 2.15 -21.79 0.04
N ARG A 80 1.53 -22.84 0.62
CA ARG A 80 0.18 -23.25 0.19
C ARG A 80 -0.84 -22.12 0.29
N MET A 81 -0.69 -21.23 1.27
CA MET A 81 -1.57 -20.08 1.44
C MET A 81 -1.38 -19.06 0.32
N GLN A 82 -0.13 -18.67 0.00
CA GLN A 82 0.16 -17.76 -1.12
C GLN A 82 -0.41 -18.30 -2.43
N ARG A 83 -0.12 -19.57 -2.76
CA ARG A 83 -0.65 -20.20 -3.97
C ARG A 83 -2.18 -20.21 -4.04
N ARG A 84 -2.86 -20.26 -2.89
CA ARG A 84 -4.32 -20.22 -2.82
C ARG A 84 -4.86 -18.80 -3.03
N ILE A 85 -4.24 -17.79 -2.40
CA ILE A 85 -4.63 -16.38 -2.51
C ILE A 85 -4.44 -15.88 -3.95
N TYR A 86 -3.31 -16.21 -4.55
CA TYR A 86 -2.95 -15.82 -5.92
C TYR A 86 -3.45 -16.80 -6.99
N GLU A 87 -4.15 -17.85 -6.58
CA GLU A 87 -4.75 -18.85 -7.46
C GLU A 87 -3.73 -19.44 -8.46
N LEU A 88 -2.54 -19.81 -7.98
CA LEU A 88 -1.46 -20.38 -8.81
C LEU A 88 -1.31 -21.89 -8.61
N PRO A 89 -1.87 -22.72 -9.51
CA PRO A 89 -1.84 -24.17 -9.43
C PRO A 89 -0.54 -24.76 -9.98
N ILE A 90 0.61 -24.36 -9.41
CA ILE A 90 1.94 -24.85 -9.84
C ILE A 90 1.96 -26.40 -9.83
N PRO A 91 2.32 -27.08 -10.94
CA PRO A 91 2.35 -28.54 -11.04
C PRO A 91 3.28 -29.16 -10.00
N GLY A 92 2.87 -30.21 -9.29
CA GLY A 92 3.66 -30.78 -8.18
C GLY A 92 5.02 -31.38 -8.57
N ASN A 93 5.27 -31.59 -9.86
CA ASN A 93 6.54 -32.06 -10.43
C ASN A 93 7.34 -30.91 -11.07
N ALA A 94 7.02 -29.65 -10.77
CA ALA A 94 7.76 -28.51 -11.26
C ALA A 94 9.17 -28.48 -10.66
N LEU A 95 10.13 -28.04 -11.47
CA LEU A 95 11.54 -27.89 -11.13
C LEU A 95 11.91 -26.42 -11.11
N ASP A 96 13.05 -26.11 -10.49
CA ASP A 96 13.63 -24.76 -10.47
C ASP A 96 12.62 -23.68 -10.07
N VAL A 97 11.76 -23.99 -9.10
CA VAL A 97 10.71 -23.06 -8.67
C VAL A 97 11.36 -21.90 -7.94
N GLN A 98 11.02 -20.69 -8.36
CA GLN A 98 11.39 -19.47 -7.69
C GLN A 98 10.17 -18.57 -7.55
N TYR A 99 10.12 -17.77 -6.50
CA TYR A 99 8.98 -16.88 -6.28
C TYR A 99 9.36 -15.59 -5.56
N TYR A 100 8.50 -14.60 -5.66
CA TYR A 100 8.61 -13.35 -4.91
C TYR A 100 7.22 -12.77 -4.71
N GLU A 101 6.95 -12.19 -3.55
CA GLU A 101 5.66 -11.56 -3.26
C GLU A 101 5.87 -10.09 -2.95
N THR A 102 5.09 -9.23 -3.60
CA THR A 102 4.95 -7.83 -3.22
C THR A 102 3.54 -7.59 -2.70
N ASN A 103 3.42 -6.97 -1.53
CA ASN A 103 2.12 -6.66 -0.95
C ASN A 103 2.09 -5.19 -0.49
N ASN A 104 1.10 -4.45 -0.99
CA ASN A 104 0.76 -3.13 -0.48
C ASN A 104 -0.78 -2.99 -0.37
N TRP A 105 -1.23 -1.91 0.28
CA TRP A 105 -2.66 -1.66 0.53
C TRP A 105 -3.53 -1.50 -0.73
N LYS A 106 -2.94 -1.22 -1.90
CA LYS A 106 -3.64 -1.07 -3.18
C LYS A 106 -3.64 -2.34 -4.02
N ALA A 107 -2.57 -3.12 -3.96
CA ALA A 107 -2.40 -4.27 -4.82
C ALA A 107 -1.41 -5.25 -4.21
N SER A 108 -1.71 -6.52 -4.40
CA SER A 108 -0.88 -7.64 -3.99
C SER A 108 -0.48 -8.42 -5.25
N ARG A 109 0.80 -8.80 -5.37
CA ARG A 109 1.30 -9.57 -6.50
C ARG A 109 2.21 -10.71 -6.06
N LEU A 110 2.08 -11.85 -6.72
CA LEU A 110 2.99 -12.98 -6.61
C LEU A 110 3.63 -13.25 -7.97
N TYR A 111 4.95 -13.23 -7.99
CA TYR A 111 5.80 -13.59 -9.11
C TYR A 111 6.24 -15.03 -8.90
N VAL A 112 6.10 -15.87 -9.93
CA VAL A 112 6.55 -17.27 -9.88
C VAL A 112 7.22 -17.62 -11.20
N GLU A 113 8.37 -18.27 -11.10
CA GLU A 113 9.05 -18.97 -12.19
C GLU A 113 9.11 -20.45 -11.87
N PHE A 114 8.91 -21.31 -12.86
CA PHE A 114 9.17 -22.73 -12.73
C PHE A 114 9.35 -23.42 -14.08
N ARG A 115 10.14 -24.50 -14.09
CA ARG A 115 10.24 -25.42 -15.23
C ARG A 115 9.26 -26.58 -15.05
N THR A 116 8.64 -27.02 -16.13
CA THR A 116 7.71 -28.17 -16.09
C THR A 116 7.76 -28.97 -17.38
N THR A 117 7.05 -30.10 -17.43
CA THR A 117 6.90 -30.89 -18.66
C THR A 117 5.80 -30.32 -19.55
N SER A 118 5.74 -30.70 -20.83
CA SER A 118 4.63 -30.31 -21.72
C SER A 118 3.24 -30.59 -21.11
N ALA A 119 3.03 -31.79 -20.54
CA ALA A 119 1.79 -32.13 -19.83
C ALA A 119 1.59 -31.35 -18.52
N GLY A 120 2.68 -30.96 -17.86
CA GLY A 120 2.65 -30.09 -16.68
C GLY A 120 2.16 -28.68 -17.02
N LEU A 121 2.59 -28.13 -18.16
CA LEU A 121 2.10 -26.85 -18.68
C LEU A 121 0.60 -26.93 -19.00
N ASP A 122 0.16 -27.96 -19.71
CA ASP A 122 -1.27 -28.14 -20.05
C ASP A 122 -2.13 -28.23 -18.79
N ARG A 123 -1.66 -28.96 -17.76
CA ARG A 123 -2.34 -29.06 -16.48
C ARG A 123 -2.35 -27.73 -15.71
N PHE A 124 -1.27 -26.97 -15.75
CA PHE A 124 -1.19 -25.64 -15.14
C PHE A 124 -2.23 -24.69 -15.76
N LEU A 125 -2.23 -24.58 -17.10
CA LEU A 125 -3.17 -23.73 -17.83
C LEU A 125 -4.63 -24.17 -17.62
N SER A 126 -4.90 -25.47 -17.71
CA SER A 126 -6.24 -26.03 -17.50
C SER A 126 -6.78 -25.72 -16.10
N ARG A 127 -5.95 -25.82 -15.06
CA ARG A 127 -6.37 -25.51 -13.68
C ARG A 127 -6.60 -24.01 -13.45
N LEU A 128 -5.99 -23.16 -14.26
CA LEU A 128 -6.30 -21.73 -14.32
C LEU A 128 -7.57 -21.44 -15.14
N GLY A 129 -8.21 -22.43 -15.75
CA GLY A 129 -9.34 -22.20 -16.66
C GLY A 129 -8.92 -21.68 -18.04
N SER A 130 -7.66 -21.89 -18.42
CA SER A 130 -7.10 -21.58 -19.74
C SER A 130 -6.67 -22.88 -20.45
N GLY A 131 -5.99 -22.77 -21.58
CA GLY A 131 -5.45 -23.91 -22.31
C GLY A 131 -4.33 -23.48 -23.25
N ARG A 132 -3.63 -24.45 -23.84
CA ARG A 132 -2.48 -24.18 -24.71
C ARG A 132 -2.83 -23.33 -25.94
N ALA A 133 -4.06 -23.45 -26.42
CA ALA A 133 -4.57 -22.64 -27.54
C ALA A 133 -4.68 -21.14 -27.22
N ALA A 134 -4.68 -20.76 -25.94
CA ALA A 134 -4.68 -19.35 -25.53
C ALA A 134 -3.27 -18.73 -25.55
N LEU A 135 -2.21 -19.54 -25.62
CA LEU A 135 -0.83 -19.04 -25.71
C LEU A 135 -0.58 -18.48 -27.11
N GLU A 136 -0.49 -17.16 -27.21
CA GLU A 136 -0.12 -16.47 -28.43
C GLU A 136 1.40 -16.58 -28.63
N THR A 137 1.81 -17.08 -29.79
CA THR A 137 3.24 -17.22 -30.15
C THR A 137 3.89 -15.85 -30.32
N GLY A 138 5.10 -15.69 -29.80
CA GLY A 138 5.86 -14.44 -29.81
C GLY A 138 5.41 -13.41 -28.76
N LYS A 139 4.42 -13.75 -27.92
CA LYS A 139 3.87 -12.82 -26.93
C LYS A 139 4.59 -12.93 -25.59
N VAL A 140 4.95 -11.77 -25.06
CA VAL A 140 5.36 -11.58 -23.67
C VAL A 140 4.28 -10.73 -23.01
N THR A 141 3.65 -11.26 -21.96
CA THR A 141 2.57 -10.57 -21.24
C THR A 141 3.06 -9.80 -20.02
N ILE A 142 4.24 -10.17 -19.51
CA ILE A 142 4.83 -9.57 -18.32
C ILE A 142 5.46 -8.22 -18.69
N GLY A 143 4.87 -7.14 -18.19
CA GLY A 143 5.29 -5.78 -18.52
C GLY A 143 6.60 -5.36 -17.85
N ASP A 144 7.14 -4.22 -18.29
CA ASP A 144 8.44 -3.69 -17.84
C ASP A 144 8.54 -3.48 -16.32
N ARG A 145 7.43 -3.11 -15.67
CA ARG A 145 7.39 -2.95 -14.20
C ARG A 145 7.70 -4.27 -13.51
N ASP A 146 7.02 -5.32 -13.94
CA ASP A 146 7.11 -6.64 -13.32
C ASP A 146 8.46 -7.31 -13.66
N GLN A 147 9.00 -7.06 -14.85
CA GLN A 147 10.38 -7.42 -15.21
C GLN A 147 11.42 -6.78 -14.29
N LYS A 148 11.28 -5.48 -13.99
CA LYS A 148 12.19 -4.77 -13.07
C LYS A 148 12.12 -5.31 -11.64
N ILE A 149 10.94 -5.74 -11.19
CA ILE A 149 10.74 -6.27 -9.84
C ILE A 149 11.28 -7.70 -9.74
N SER A 150 11.00 -8.54 -10.73
CA SER A 150 11.42 -9.95 -10.75
C SER A 150 12.87 -10.16 -11.18
N GLY A 151 13.45 -9.23 -11.93
CA GLY A 151 14.74 -9.40 -12.60
C GLY A 151 14.67 -10.19 -13.91
N TRP A 152 13.47 -10.57 -14.37
CA TRP A 152 13.31 -11.27 -15.65
C TRP A 152 13.64 -10.39 -16.85
N SER A 153 14.16 -11.02 -17.90
CA SER A 153 14.44 -10.38 -19.18
C SER A 153 13.92 -11.24 -20.33
N PHE A 154 13.09 -10.64 -21.19
CA PHE A 154 12.51 -11.31 -22.34
C PHE A 154 13.10 -10.73 -23.63
N GLY A 155 14.23 -11.32 -24.05
CA GLY A 155 15.00 -10.87 -25.22
C GLY A 155 14.67 -11.62 -26.51
N PRO A 156 15.22 -11.17 -27.65
CA PRO A 156 15.14 -11.91 -28.92
C PRO A 156 15.91 -13.24 -28.84
N GLY A 157 15.59 -14.17 -29.75
CA GLY A 157 16.28 -15.47 -29.86
C GLY A 157 15.73 -16.57 -28.94
N VAL A 158 14.62 -16.31 -28.25
CA VAL A 158 13.89 -17.27 -27.43
C VAL A 158 12.47 -17.41 -27.98
N GLU A 159 11.96 -18.64 -28.02
CA GLU A 159 10.58 -18.90 -28.46
C GLU A 159 9.60 -18.57 -27.33
N TRP A 160 9.15 -17.31 -27.28
CA TRP A 160 8.17 -16.89 -26.28
C TRP A 160 6.75 -17.25 -26.70
N ALA A 161 5.90 -17.57 -25.73
CA ALA A 161 4.47 -17.61 -25.90
C ALA A 161 3.77 -17.08 -24.64
N GLY A 162 2.63 -16.40 -24.78
CA GLY A 162 2.02 -15.73 -23.64
C GLY A 162 0.50 -15.65 -23.70
N THR A 163 -0.12 -15.57 -22.53
CA THR A 163 -1.55 -15.34 -22.35
C THR A 163 -1.81 -14.62 -21.04
N THR A 164 -2.93 -13.92 -20.96
CA THR A 164 -3.44 -13.35 -19.70
C THR A 164 -4.74 -14.07 -19.35
N HIS A 165 -4.85 -14.57 -18.12
CA HIS A 165 -6.10 -15.08 -17.58
C HIS A 165 -6.68 -14.05 -16.62
N THR A 166 -7.79 -13.42 -17.03
CA THR A 166 -8.46 -12.39 -16.23
C THR A 166 -9.61 -13.01 -15.46
N ASN A 167 -9.58 -12.85 -14.13
CA ASN A 167 -10.72 -13.12 -13.27
C ASN A 167 -11.50 -11.82 -12.99
N LYS A 168 -12.74 -11.97 -12.53
CA LYS A 168 -13.51 -10.84 -12.01
C LYS A 168 -12.95 -10.40 -10.66
N ASP A 169 -12.77 -9.09 -10.49
CA ASP A 169 -12.36 -8.49 -9.22
C ASP A 169 -13.21 -9.00 -8.03
N PRO A 170 -12.60 -9.24 -6.86
CA PRO A 170 -11.19 -8.98 -6.50
C PRO A 170 -10.23 -10.16 -6.77
N ARG A 171 -10.66 -11.17 -7.53
CA ARG A 171 -9.82 -12.34 -7.80
C ARG A 171 -8.62 -11.97 -8.68
N PRO A 172 -7.47 -12.63 -8.48
CA PRO A 172 -6.25 -12.25 -9.19
C PRO A 172 -6.33 -12.47 -10.70
N THR A 173 -5.72 -11.57 -11.45
CA THR A 173 -5.39 -11.75 -12.88
C THR A 173 -3.99 -12.36 -12.99
N GLN A 174 -3.80 -13.32 -13.90
CA GLN A 174 -2.52 -13.99 -14.14
C GLN A 174 -2.00 -13.63 -15.53
N ASP A 175 -0.88 -12.92 -15.57
CA ASP A 175 -0.08 -12.72 -16.78
C ASP A 175 0.96 -13.84 -16.87
N ILE A 176 0.89 -14.61 -17.96
CA ILE A 176 1.69 -15.82 -18.15
C ILE A 176 2.54 -15.64 -19.40
N THR A 177 3.86 -15.78 -19.25
CA THR A 177 4.83 -15.86 -20.35
C THR A 177 5.56 -17.20 -20.23
N VAL A 178 5.78 -17.87 -21.35
CA VAL A 178 6.36 -19.22 -21.40
C VAL A 178 7.53 -19.21 -22.38
N ASN A 179 8.68 -19.71 -21.95
CA ASN A 179 9.77 -20.08 -22.82
C ASN A 179 9.49 -21.47 -23.41
N MET A 180 9.23 -21.51 -24.71
CA MET A 180 8.92 -22.71 -25.49
C MET A 180 10.12 -23.25 -26.27
N SER A 181 11.33 -22.71 -26.09
CA SER A 181 12.53 -23.12 -26.85
C SER A 181 12.91 -24.60 -26.61
N ASP A 182 12.54 -25.15 -25.45
CA ASP A 182 12.44 -26.59 -25.23
C ASP A 182 10.97 -26.95 -24.93
N PRO A 183 10.18 -27.36 -25.93
CA PRO A 183 8.76 -27.68 -25.75
C PRO A 183 8.51 -28.86 -24.80
N MET A 184 9.52 -29.70 -24.54
CA MET A 184 9.40 -30.83 -23.61
C MET A 184 9.59 -30.38 -22.17
N ASN A 185 10.39 -29.32 -21.94
CA ASN A 185 10.65 -28.75 -20.61
C ASN A 185 10.45 -27.22 -20.57
N PRO A 186 9.25 -26.70 -20.88
CA PRO A 186 9.00 -25.27 -20.90
C PRO A 186 9.26 -24.62 -19.53
N VAL A 187 9.73 -23.37 -19.57
CA VAL A 187 9.87 -22.51 -18.39
C VAL A 187 8.72 -21.52 -18.37
N VAL A 188 7.98 -21.48 -17.26
CA VAL A 188 6.79 -20.67 -17.08
C VAL A 188 7.08 -19.52 -16.13
N TYR A 189 6.76 -18.32 -16.56
CA TYR A 189 6.84 -17.07 -15.81
C TYR A 189 5.43 -16.57 -15.58
N VAL A 190 5.07 -16.28 -14.34
CA VAL A 190 3.72 -15.86 -13.97
C VAL A 190 3.76 -14.67 -13.03
N VAL A 191 2.97 -13.64 -13.35
CA VAL A 191 2.61 -12.58 -12.42
C VAL A 191 1.13 -12.74 -12.09
N SER A 192 0.82 -13.02 -10.82
CA SER A 192 -0.56 -13.03 -10.33
C SER A 192 -0.82 -11.76 -9.53
N ALA A 193 -1.74 -10.92 -9.98
CA ALA A 193 -2.05 -9.63 -9.38
C ALA A 193 -3.50 -9.57 -8.89
N ALA A 194 -3.69 -9.28 -7.60
CA ALA A 194 -5.00 -9.02 -6.99
C ALA A 194 -5.10 -7.55 -6.55
N THR A 195 -6.25 -6.94 -6.81
CA THR A 195 -6.62 -5.61 -6.33
C THR A 195 -7.78 -5.78 -5.35
N PRO A 196 -7.64 -5.36 -4.08
CA PRO A 196 -8.69 -5.49 -3.06
C PRO A 196 -9.97 -4.72 -3.38
#